data_AF-A0A2E6KC24-F1
#
_entry.id   AF-A0A2E6KC24-F1
#
_cell.length_a   1.000
_cell.length_b   1.000
_cell.length_c   1.000
_cell.angle_alpha   90.00
_cell.angle_beta   90.00
_cell.angle_gamma   90.00
#
_symmetry.space_group_name_H-M   'P 1'
#
loop_
_entity.id
_entity.type
_entity.pdbx_description
1 polymer ?
#
loop_
_entity_poly.entity_id
_entity_poly.type
_entity_poly.pdbx_seq_one_letter_code
_entity_poly.pdbx_strand_id
1 'polypeptide(L)' 'MFQYNKIAKIGGFLSSLPQGSEFLLFVLAISSLMTWWTSNFTKRIYLTKFFAWLGICSIVSLLIWILGDY' A
#
# COMPACT_ATOMS: atom_id res chain seq x y z
N MET A 1 -28.08 -3.51 -6.32
CA MET A 1 -27.45 -3.74 -7.65
C MET A 1 -26.20 -2.87 -7.92
N PHE A 2 -26.12 -1.62 -7.44
CA PHE A 2 -24.95 -0.73 -7.65
C PHE A 2 -23.64 -1.14 -6.93
N GLN A 3 -23.73 -1.77 -5.74
CA GLN A 3 -22.55 -2.19 -4.96
C GLN A 3 -21.74 -3.30 -5.66
N TYR A 4 -22.41 -4.26 -6.29
CA TYR A 4 -21.76 -5.37 -6.99
C TYR A 4 -20.86 -4.91 -8.13
N ASN A 5 -21.27 -3.88 -8.87
CA ASN A 5 -20.49 -3.35 -9.98
C ASN A 5 -19.21 -2.65 -9.50
N LYS A 6 -19.25 -2.05 -8.30
CA LYS A 6 -18.09 -1.39 -7.69
C LYS A 6 -17.07 -2.41 -7.20
N ILE A 7 -17.53 -3.50 -6.59
CA ILE A 7 -16.69 -4.60 -6.09
C ILE A 7 -16.08 -5.37 -7.27
N ALA A 8 -16.86 -5.63 -8.32
CA ALA A 8 -16.36 -6.26 -9.55
C ALA A 8 -15.28 -5.42 -10.24
N LYS A 9 -15.42 -4.08 -10.22
CA LYS A 9 -14.42 -3.16 -10.77
C LYS A 9 -13.11 -3.16 -9.97
N ILE A 10 -13.17 -3.33 -8.65
CA ILE A 10 -12.00 -3.48 -7.79
C ILE A 10 -11.33 -4.85 -8.02
N GLY A 11 -12.13 -5.91 -8.15
CA GLY A 11 -11.62 -7.25 -8.50
C GLY A 11 -10.90 -7.26 -9.84
N GLY A 12 -11.47 -6.64 -10.87
CA GLY A 12 -10.84 -6.51 -12.18
C GLY A 12 -9.56 -5.66 -12.18
N PHE A 13 -9.47 -4.66 -11.30
CA PHE A 13 -8.23 -3.90 -11.10
C PHE A 13 -7.13 -4.78 -10.49
N LEU A 14 -7.44 -5.55 -9.45
CA LEU A 14 -6.48 -6.47 -8.83
C LEU A 14 -5.98 -7.53 -9.80
N SER A 15 -6.84 -8.04 -10.69
CA SER A 15 -6.45 -8.98 -11.75
C SER A 15 -5.54 -8.38 -12.83
N SER A 16 -5.45 -7.05 -12.92
CA SER A 16 -4.55 -6.34 -13.84
C SER A 16 -3.19 -6.04 -13.23
N LEU A 17 -2.99 -6.28 -11.93
CA LEU A 17 -1.70 -6.07 -11.28
C LEU A 17 -0.87 -7.36 -11.30
N PRO A 18 0.47 -7.25 -11.34
CA PRO A 18 1.34 -8.41 -11.28
C PRO A 18 1.13 -9.17 -9.97
N GLN A 19 1.21 -10.50 -10.06
CA GLN A 19 0.94 -11.41 -8.95
C GLN A 19 1.88 -11.11 -7.77
N GLY A 20 1.30 -10.83 -6.60
CA GLY A 20 2.06 -10.42 -5.40
C GLY A 20 1.98 -8.92 -5.06
N SER A 21 1.48 -8.09 -5.97
CA SER A 21 1.28 -6.64 -5.71
C SER A 21 0.29 -6.36 -4.58
N GLU A 22 -0.64 -7.28 -4.34
CA GLU A 22 -1.63 -7.22 -3.26
C GLU A 22 -0.95 -7.14 -1.87
N PHE A 23 0.13 -7.90 -1.67
CA PHE A 23 0.89 -7.89 -0.43
C PHE A 23 1.61 -6.56 -0.23
N LEU A 24 2.20 -6.01 -1.30
CA LEU A 24 2.87 -4.71 -1.26
C LEU A 24 1.86 -3.58 -0.95
N LEU A 25 0.68 -3.59 -1.57
CA LEU A 25 -0.40 -2.64 -1.27
C LEU A 25 -0.89 -2.76 0.18
N PHE A 26 -0.97 -3.98 0.71
CA PHE A 26 -1.35 -4.22 2.11
C PHE A 26 -0.30 -3.68 3.08
N VAL A 27 0.99 -3.94 2.82
CA VAL A 27 2.11 -3.41 3.62
C VAL A 27 2.12 -1.88 3.58
N LEU A 28 1.89 -1.28 2.41
CA LEU A 28 1.77 0.18 2.25
C LEU A 28 0.61 0.76 3.09
N ALA A 29 -0.56 0.12 3.06
CA ALA A 29 -1.72 0.55 3.83
C ALA A 29 -1.45 0.49 5.34
N ILE A 30 -0.87 -0.61 5.83
CA ILE A 30 -0.49 -0.75 7.25
C ILE A 30 0.57 0.28 7.63
N SER A 31 1.61 0.47 6.82
CA SER A 31 2.65 1.46 7.05
C SER A 31 2.07 2.87 7.18
N SER A 32 1.11 3.23 6.33
CA SER A 32 0.44 4.54 6.36
C SER A 32 -0.37 4.72 7.64
N LEU A 33 -1.13 3.69 8.05
CA LEU A 33 -1.87 3.65 9.32
C LEU A 33 -0.93 3.76 10.54
N MET A 34 0.19 3.03 10.54
CA MET A 34 1.18 3.06 11.61
C MET A 34 1.91 4.39 11.67
N THR A 35 2.19 5.01 10.53
CA THR A 35 2.78 6.36 10.44
C THR A 35 1.84 7.39 11.07
N TRP A 36 0.55 7.34 10.72
CA TRP A 36 -0.46 8.21 11.31
C TRP A 36 -0.61 7.97 12.82
N TRP A 37 -0.74 6.71 13.23
CA TRP A 37 -0.88 6.33 14.64
C TRP A 37 0.30 6.78 15.48
N THR A 38 1.53 6.50 15.03
CA THR A 38 2.76 6.89 15.75
C THR A 38 2.93 8.41 15.82
N SER A 39 2.53 9.13 14.77
CA SER A 39 2.55 10.60 14.76
C SER A 39 1.56 11.19 15.76
N ASN A 40 0.39 10.56 15.94
CA ASN A 40 -0.68 11.09 16.77
C ASN A 40 -0.55 10.70 18.25
N PHE A 41 -0.17 9.45 18.54
CA PHE A 41 -0.17 8.90 19.91
C PHE A 41 1.21 8.86 20.55
N THR A 42 2.26 8.58 19.79
CA THR A 42 3.58 8.24 20.36
C THR A 42 4.54 9.44 20.41
N LYS A 43 4.30 10.51 19.63
CA LYS A 43 5.19 11.69 19.47
C LYS A 43 6.68 11.34 19.21
N ARG A 44 7.02 10.08 18.92
CA ARG A 44 8.39 9.66 18.63
C ARG A 44 8.65 9.78 17.14
N ILE A 45 9.21 10.92 16.76
CA ILE A 45 9.57 11.29 15.40
C ILE A 45 10.35 10.18 14.67
N TYR A 46 11.20 9.44 15.38
CA TYR A 46 12.04 8.37 14.81
C TYR A 46 11.21 7.18 14.32
N LEU A 47 10.20 6.76 15.09
CA LEU A 47 9.31 5.65 14.72
C LEU A 47 8.40 6.06 13.55
N THR A 48 7.87 7.27 13.59
CA THR A 48 7.05 7.82 12.49
C THR A 48 7.84 7.88 11.19
N LYS A 49 9.10 8.34 11.24
CA LYS A 49 10.00 8.33 10.07
C LYS A 49 10.24 6.90 9.59
N PHE A 50 10.54 5.96 10.48
CA PHE A 50 10.78 4.56 10.10
C PHE A 50 9.59 3.93 9.37
N PHE A 51 8.37 4.10 9.90
CA PHE A 51 7.16 3.59 9.22
C PHE A 51 6.90 4.29 7.89
N ALA A 52 7.13 5.60 7.79
CA ALA A 52 7.00 6.33 6.53
C ALA A 52 7.99 5.82 5.47
N TRP A 53 9.25 5.57 5.85
CA TRP A 53 10.26 4.99 4.96
C TRP A 53 9.88 3.58 4.49
N LEU A 54 9.33 2.73 5.37
CA LEU A 54 8.81 1.42 4.99
C LEU A 54 7.71 1.51 3.92
N GLY A 55 6.81 2.49 4.03
CA GLY A 55 5.75 2.72 3.05
C GLY A 55 6.31 3.17 1.71
N ILE A 56 7.28 4.09 1.72
CA ILE A 56 7.96 4.57 0.51
C ILE A 56 8.66 3.41 -0.20
N CYS A 57 9.42 2.58 0.52
CA CYS A 57 10.08 1.41 -0.07
C CYS A 57 9.07 0.45 -0.70
N SER A 58 7.93 0.23 -0.05
CA SER A 58 6.87 -0.64 -0.57
C SER A 58 6.28 -0.12 -1.90
N ILE A 59 6.04 1.19 -2.00
CA ILE A 59 5.54 1.81 -3.24
C ILE A 59 6.59 1.78 -4.36
N VAL A 60 7.86 1.98 -4.03
CA VAL A 60 8.97 1.92 -4.99
C VAL A 60 9.15 0.51 -5.51
N SER A 61 9.13 -0.51 -4.65
CA SER A 61 9.18 -1.91 -5.08
C SER A 61 8.01 -2.27 -5.98
N LEU A 62 6.80 -1.78 -5.68
CA LEU A 62 5.63 -2.00 -6.51
C LEU A 62 5.75 -1.31 -7.88
N LEU A 63 6.28 -0.08 -7.92
CA LEU A 63 6.57 0.64 -9.16
C LEU A 63 7.62 -0.08 -10.02
N ILE A 64 8.72 -0.54 -9.42
CA ILE A 64 9.76 -1.30 -10.14
C ILE A 64 9.18 -2.59 -10.70
N TRP A 65 8.34 -3.29 -9.92
CA TRP A 65 7.71 -4.52 -10.37
C TRP A 65 6.78 -4.27 -11.55
N ILE A 66 5.89 -3.28 -11.44
CA ILE A 66 4.98 -2.93 -12.53
C ILE A 66 5.77 -2.49 -13.78
N LEU A 67 6.81 -1.67 -13.63
CA LEU A 67 7.62 -1.18 -14.76
C LEU A 67 8.53 -2.24 -15.38
N GLY A 68 8.97 -3.23 -14.61
CA GLY A 68 9.80 -4.33 -15.09
C GLY A 68 9.02 -5.44 -15.79
N ASP A 69 7.69 -5.48 -15.62
CA ASP A 69 6.78 -6.42 -16.28
C ASP A 69 6.24 -5.88 -17.64
N TYR A 70 6.65 -4.67 -18.03
CA TYR A 70 6.37 -4.05 -19.35
C TYR A 70 7.43 -4.38 -20.42
#